data_AF-A0A970MP89-F1
#
_entry.id   AF-A0A970MP89-F1
#
_cell.length_a   1.000
_cell.length_b   1.000
_cell.length_c   1.000
_cell.angle_alpha   90.00
_cell.angle_beta   90.00
_cell.angle_gamma   90.00
#
_symmetry.space_group_name_H-M   'P 1'
#
loop_
_entity.id
_entity.type
_entity.pdbx_description
1 polymer ?
#
loop_
_entity_poly.entity_id
_entity_poly.type
_entity_poly.pdbx_seq_one_letter_code
_entity_poly.pdbx_strand_id
1 'polypeptide(L)' 'MPSDHRVIGRRNNSAWARFKLVQEGYLMSDSARGVWEITKVGRALVLQAKEGLS' A
#
# COMPACT_ATOMS: atom_id res chain seq x y z
N MET A 1 -15.99 -27.57 5.17
CA MET A 1 -16.57 -26.83 4.02
C MET A 1 -15.44 -26.51 3.05
N PRO A 2 -15.53 -26.88 1.76
CA PRO A 2 -14.47 -26.57 0.81
C PRO A 2 -14.60 -25.12 0.33
N SER A 3 -13.45 -24.46 0.22
CA SER A 3 -13.27 -23.05 -0.10
C SER A 3 -13.84 -22.70 -1.48
N ASP A 4 -14.86 -21.84 -1.51
CA ASP A 4 -15.52 -21.35 -2.72
C ASP A 4 -14.54 -20.56 -3.61
N HIS A 5 -14.48 -20.89 -4.91
CA HIS A 5 -13.55 -20.37 -5.93
C HIS A 5 -13.75 -18.89 -6.32
N ARG A 6 -14.47 -18.12 -5.50
CA ARG A 6 -14.73 -16.68 -5.69
C ARG A 6 -13.89 -15.83 -4.74
N VAL A 7 -12.59 -16.12 -4.64
CA VAL A 7 -11.68 -15.45 -3.68
C VAL A 7 -11.48 -13.97 -4.06
N ILE A 8 -12.42 -13.14 -3.62
CA ILE A 8 -12.41 -11.67 -3.58
C ILE A 8 -11.39 -11.17 -2.51
N GLY A 9 -10.55 -12.05 -1.95
CA GLY A 9 -9.60 -11.68 -0.90
C GLY A 9 -8.49 -10.72 -1.35
N ARG A 10 -7.94 -10.88 -2.58
CA ARG A 10 -6.77 -10.09 -3.00
C ARG A 10 -7.07 -8.61 -3.29
N ARG A 11 -8.22 -8.30 -3.91
CA ARG A 11 -8.65 -6.90 -4.15
C ARG A 11 -8.97 -6.19 -2.83
N ASN A 12 -9.57 -6.90 -1.87
CA ASN A 12 -9.80 -6.35 -0.55
C ASN A 12 -8.46 -6.08 0.15
N ASN A 13 -7.50 -7.01 0.07
CA ASN A 13 -6.19 -6.84 0.70
C ASN A 13 -5.39 -5.65 0.16
N SER A 14 -5.37 -5.42 -1.16
CA SER A 14 -4.63 -4.28 -1.73
C SER A 14 -5.30 -2.95 -1.40
N ALA A 15 -6.64 -2.88 -1.38
CA ALA A 15 -7.37 -1.70 -0.95
C ALA A 15 -7.10 -1.37 0.53
N TRP A 16 -7.11 -2.38 1.41
CA TRP A 16 -6.78 -2.22 2.83
C TRP A 16 -5.33 -1.78 3.06
N ALA A 17 -4.38 -2.35 2.31
CA ALA A 17 -2.97 -1.94 2.38
C ALA A 17 -2.81 -0.47 1.97
N ARG A 18 -3.45 -0.05 0.86
CA ARG A 18 -3.44 1.36 0.45
C ARG A 18 -4.04 2.26 1.52
N PHE A 19 -5.19 1.87 2.07
CA PHE A 19 -5.89 2.67 3.08
C PHE A 19 -4.97 2.94 4.29
N LYS A 20 -4.31 1.91 4.83
CA LYS A 20 -3.37 2.07 5.95
C LYS A 20 -2.23 3.01 5.60
N LEU A 21 -1.57 2.81 4.45
CA LEU A 21 -0.45 3.64 4.02
C LEU A 21 -0.84 5.11 3.77
N VAL A 22 -2.09 5.37 3.35
CA VAL A 22 -2.63 6.73 3.24
C VAL A 22 -2.88 7.33 4.63
N GLN A 23 -3.47 6.57 5.57
CA GLN A 23 -3.70 7.02 6.95
C GLN A 23 -2.39 7.33 7.69
N GLU A 24 -1.34 6.55 7.42
CA GLU A 24 0.00 6.76 7.97
C GLU A 24 0.77 7.89 7.26
N GLY A 25 0.21 8.48 6.19
CA GLY A 25 0.81 9.59 5.45
C GLY A 25 1.92 9.19 4.48
N TYR A 26 2.09 7.90 4.19
CA TYR A 26 3.11 7.38 3.26
C TYR A 26 2.67 7.42 1.80
N LEU A 27 1.36 7.32 1.53
CA LEU A 27 0.77 7.46 0.19
C LEU A 27 -0.18 8.65 0.11
N MET A 28 -0.25 9.28 -1.07
CA MET A 28 -1.26 10.30 -1.34
C MET A 28 -2.66 9.70 -1.43
N SER A 29 -3.64 10.40 -0.86
CA SER A 29 -5.04 9.99 -0.89
C SER A 29 -5.68 10.21 -2.26
N ASP A 30 -5.25 11.24 -2.99
CA ASP A 30 -5.79 11.76 -4.25
C ASP A 30 -5.02 11.32 -5.51
N SER A 31 -4.22 10.26 -5.41
CA SER A 31 -3.55 9.67 -6.58
C SER A 31 -4.54 9.27 -7.69
N ALA A 32 -4.09 9.40 -8.94
CA ALA A 32 -4.84 8.93 -10.10
C ALA A 32 -5.25 7.44 -9.96
N ARG A 33 -6.37 7.06 -10.58
CA ARG A 33 -6.90 5.70 -10.50
C ARG A 33 -5.85 4.68 -10.95
N GLY A 34 -5.55 3.70 -10.09
CA GLY A 34 -4.56 2.66 -10.36
C GLY A 34 -3.11 3.06 -10.09
N VAL A 35 -2.86 4.30 -9.64
CA VAL A 35 -1.54 4.81 -9.27
C VAL A 35 -1.45 4.95 -7.76
N TRP A 36 -0.32 4.54 -7.18
CA TRP A 36 -0.01 4.74 -5.77
C TRP A 36 1.16 5.72 -5.68
N GLU A 37 0.86 6.99 -5.42
CA GLU A 37 1.90 8.02 -5.32
C GLU A 37 2.46 8.10 -3.91
N ILE A 38 3.78 7.99 -3.79
CA ILE A 38 4.49 8.02 -2.50
C ILE A 38 4.76 9.47 -2.10
N THR A 39 4.36 9.82 -0.88
CA THR A 39 4.62 11.15 -0.28
C THR A 39 6.10 11.35 0.03
N LYS A 40 6.49 12.57 0.39
CA LYS A 40 7.87 12.84 0.85
C LYS A 40 8.24 11.98 2.06
N VAL A 41 7.32 11.79 3.00
CA VAL A 41 7.51 10.96 4.20
C VAL A 41 7.66 9.49 3.81
N GLY A 42 6.80 8.98 2.94
CA GLY A 42 6.91 7.61 2.43
C GLY A 42 8.23 7.35 1.71
N ARG A 43 8.74 8.31 0.94
CA ARG A 43 10.05 8.18 0.27
C ARG A 43 11.20 8.08 1.27
N ALA A 44 11.18 8.88 2.34
CA ALA A 44 12.19 8.81 3.39
C ALA A 44 12.21 7.43 4.07
N LEU A 45 11.04 6.84 4.34
CA LEU A 45 10.92 5.49 4.89
C LEU A 45 11.55 4.44 3.97
N VAL A 46 11.28 4.51 2.65
CA VAL A 46 11.87 3.57 1.67
C VAL A 46 13.38 3.72 1.61
N LEU A 47 13.91 4.95 1.67
CA LEU A 47 15.35 5.19 1.67
C LEU A 47 16.02 4.64 2.94
N GLN A 48 15.45 4.90 4.12
CA GLN A 48 15.95 4.36 5.38
C GLN A 48 15.94 2.83 5.38
N ALA A 49 14.85 2.22 4.91
CA ALA A 49 14.76 0.77 4.77
C ALA A 49 15.84 0.22 3.83
N LYS A 50 16.08 0.89 2.70
CA LYS A 50 17.12 0.52 1.74
C LYS A 50 18.53 0.60 2.34
N GLU A 51 18.81 1.65 3.12
CA GLU A 51 20.12 1.84 3.78
C GLU A 51 20.36 0.85 4.90
N GLY A 52 19.33 0.49 5.68
CA GLY A 52 19.43 -0.55 6.72
C GLY A 52 19.45 -1.99 6.19
N LEU A 53 19.22 -2.17 4.88
CA LEU A 53 19.32 -3.44 4.16
C LEU A 53 20.66 -3.61 3.43
N SER A 54 21.56 -2.60 3.49
CA SER A 54 22.90 -2.61 2.91
C SER A 54 23.97 -2.93 3.94
#